data_AF-A0A9Q4EUI0-F1
#
_entry.id   AF-A0A9Q4EUI0-F1
#
_cell.length_a   1.000
_cell.length_b   1.000
_cell.length_c   1.000
_cell.angle_alpha   90.00
_cell.angle_beta   90.00
_cell.angle_gamma   90.00
#
_symmetry.space_group_name_H-M   'P 1'
#
loop_
_entity.id
_entity.type
_entity.pdbx_description
1 polymer ?
#
loop_
_entity_poly.entity_id
_entity_poly.type
_entity_poly.pdbx_seq_one_letter_code
_entity_poly.pdbx_strand_id
1 'polypeptide(L)'
;MLVNSKEIVMKELLDRYMDQLHMTCTCQVCKNDVLALSLNKVKPSYVTDLKKIAYTKAELVDKQKNTAMLVILAESAAVVSESPSDLCQTKQEEVFIN
;
A
#
# COMPACT_ATOMS: atom_id res chain seq x y z
N MET A 1 -9.99 -6.18 19.59
CA MET A 1 -9.19 -6.23 18.35
C MET A 1 -8.38 -4.94 18.28
N LEU A 2 -7.04 -5.02 18.21
CA LEU A 2 -6.16 -3.86 18.08
C LEU A 2 -5.65 -3.80 16.63
N VAL A 3 -5.83 -2.67 15.95
CA VAL A 3 -5.44 -2.53 14.52
C VAL A 3 -5.02 -1.10 14.19
N ASN A 4 -4.06 -0.93 13.28
CA ASN A 4 -3.74 0.38 12.71
C ASN A 4 -4.76 0.74 11.63
N SER A 5 -5.58 1.76 11.87
CA SER A 5 -6.60 2.21 10.90
C SER A 5 -5.99 2.68 9.57
N LYS A 6 -4.74 3.15 9.55
CA LYS A 6 -4.03 3.53 8.33
C LYS A 6 -3.70 2.31 7.45
N GLU A 7 -3.48 1.14 8.04
CA GLU A 7 -3.23 -0.09 7.28
C GLU A 7 -4.45 -0.50 6.46
N ILE A 8 -5.64 -0.39 7.05
CA ILE A 8 -6.91 -0.71 6.38
C ILE A 8 -7.15 0.25 5.21
N VAL A 9 -6.94 1.54 5.45
CA VAL A 9 -7.08 2.59 4.43
C VAL A 9 -6.10 2.37 3.28
N MET A 10 -4.81 2.17 3.58
CA MET A 10 -3.79 2.02 2.54
C MET A 10 -4.03 0.77 1.68
N LYS A 11 -4.51 -0.33 2.28
CA LYS A 11 -4.94 -1.52 1.54
C LYS A 11 -6.08 -1.21 0.58
N GLU A 12 -7.13 -0.53 1.05
CA GLU A 12 -8.28 -0.16 0.21
C GLU A 12 -7.90 0.81 -0.92
N LEU A 13 -6.99 1.75 -0.67
CA LEU A 13 -6.51 2.68 -1.70
C LEU A 13 -5.62 1.97 -2.71
N LEU A 14 -4.70 1.11 -2.26
CA LEU A 14 -3.86 0.30 -3.14
C LEU A 14 -4.71 -0.57 -4.06
N ASP A 15 -5.67 -1.32 -3.51
CA ASP A 15 -6.53 -2.19 -4.32
C ASP A 15 -7.41 -1.39 -5.31
N ARG A 16 -7.87 -0.20 -4.91
CA ARG A 16 -8.72 0.65 -5.76
C ARG A 16 -7.95 1.30 -6.92
N TYR A 17 -6.71 1.71 -6.68
CA TYR A 17 -5.94 2.52 -7.63
C TYR A 17 -4.73 1.77 -8.22
N MET A 18 -4.64 0.46 -8.00
CA MET A 18 -3.52 -0.38 -8.45
C MET A 18 -3.15 -0.14 -9.93
N ASP A 19 -4.15 -0.05 -10.81
CA ASP A 19 -3.96 0.16 -12.25
C ASP A 19 -3.36 1.54 -12.60
N GLN A 20 -3.43 2.51 -11.69
CA GLN A 20 -2.91 3.86 -11.85
C GLN A 20 -1.51 4.03 -11.23
N LEU A 21 -1.05 3.05 -10.44
CA LEU A 21 0.25 3.09 -9.76
C LEU A 21 1.39 2.53 -10.62
N HIS A 22 1.09 2.02 -11.82
CA HIS A 22 2.07 1.53 -12.81
C HIS A 22 3.08 0.53 -12.23
N MET A 23 2.63 -0.37 -11.36
CA MET A 23 3.48 -1.40 -10.77
C MET A 23 3.94 -2.41 -11.83
N THR A 24 5.22 -2.75 -11.87
CA THR A 24 5.76 -3.77 -12.79
C THR A 24 5.32 -5.20 -12.42
N CYS A 25 4.98 -5.43 -11.14
CA CYS A 25 4.44 -6.68 -10.64
C CYS A 25 3.38 -6.42 -9.57
N THR A 26 2.24 -7.12 -9.65
CA THR A 26 1.12 -6.99 -8.70
C THR A 26 0.94 -8.25 -7.84
N CYS A 27 1.99 -9.05 -7.65
CA CYS A 27 1.94 -10.21 -6.77
C CYS A 27 1.74 -9.78 -5.30
N GLN A 28 1.32 -10.72 -4.44
CA GLN A 28 1.05 -10.40 -3.04
C GLN A 28 2.30 -9.88 -2.28
N VAL A 29 3.49 -10.34 -2.67
CA VAL A 29 4.76 -9.86 -2.10
C VAL A 29 4.98 -8.38 -2.44
N CYS A 30 4.92 -8.00 -3.72
CA CYS A 30 5.09 -6.60 -4.12
C CYS A 30 4.01 -5.69 -3.51
N LYS A 31 2.76 -6.15 -3.41
CA LYS A 31 1.69 -5.40 -2.73
C LYS A 31 2.04 -5.15 -1.26
N ASN A 32 2.53 -6.17 -0.56
CA ASN A 32 2.94 -6.05 0.84
C ASN A 32 4.15 -5.12 0.99
N ASP A 33 5.14 -5.20 0.08
CA ASP A 33 6.31 -4.33 0.09
C ASP A 33 5.93 -2.86 -0.11
N VAL A 34 5.00 -2.56 -1.03
CA VAL A 34 4.44 -1.21 -1.22
C VAL A 34 3.75 -0.71 0.04
N LEU A 35 2.90 -1.54 0.65
CA LEU A 35 2.21 -1.19 1.89
C LEU A 35 3.19 -0.96 3.04
N ALA A 36 4.23 -1.78 3.17
CA ALA A 36 5.25 -1.64 4.21
C ALA A 36 5.98 -0.30 4.09
N LEU A 37 6.49 0.03 2.89
CA LEU A 37 7.14 1.33 2.64
C LEU A 37 6.18 2.51 2.87
N SER A 38 4.92 2.37 2.45
CA SER A 38 3.92 3.43 2.60
C SER A 38 3.55 3.67 4.07
N LEU A 39 3.37 2.60 4.85
CA LEU A 39 2.98 2.68 6.26
C LEU A 39 4.10 3.25 7.14
N ASN A 40 5.36 3.00 6.78
CA ASN A 40 6.51 3.61 7.45
C ASN A 40 6.61 5.13 7.27
N LYS A 41 5.96 5.69 6.24
CA LYS A 41 5.93 7.13 5.94
C LYS A 41 4.77 7.88 6.61
N VAL A 42 3.82 7.19 7.22
CA VAL A 42 2.63 7.82 7.84
C VAL A 42 2.58 7.61 9.35
N LYS A 43 2.06 8.59 10.07
CA LYS A 43 1.83 8.46 11.51
C LYS A 43 0.80 7.35 11.77
N PRO A 44 1.13 6.31 12.57
CA PRO A 44 0.20 5.23 12.85
C PRO A 44 -1.00 5.74 13.66
N SER A 45 -2.17 5.11 13.46
CA SER A 45 -3.40 5.43 14.18
C SER A 45 -4.09 4.14 14.61
N TYR A 46 -3.69 3.63 15.78
CA TYR A 46 -4.22 2.41 16.33
C TYR A 46 -5.59 2.63 16.99
N VAL A 47 -6.50 1.69 16.74
CA VAL A 47 -7.84 1.68 17.30
C VAL A 47 -8.16 0.30 17.87
N THR A 48 -9.00 0.30 18.92
CA THR A 48 -9.48 -0.92 19.59
C THR A 48 -10.94 -1.26 19.23
N ASP A 49 -11.61 -0.37 18.49
CA ASP A 49 -12.99 -0.48 18.06
C ASP A 49 -13.07 -0.24 16.55
N LEU A 50 -13.67 -1.21 15.83
CA LEU A 50 -13.82 -1.15 14.38
C LEU A 50 -14.65 0.05 13.93
N LYS A 51 -15.60 0.53 14.76
CA LYS A 51 -16.39 1.73 14.45
C LYS A 51 -15.50 2.96 14.29
N LYS A 52 -14.36 3.01 14.97
CA LYS A 52 -13.39 4.11 14.86
C LYS A 52 -12.66 4.14 13.52
N ILE A 53 -12.60 3.01 12.80
CA ILE A 53 -12.07 2.98 11.44
C ILE A 53 -12.96 3.80 10.49
N ALA A 54 -14.29 3.77 10.68
CA ALA A 54 -15.21 4.54 9.84
C ALA A 54 -14.97 6.05 9.97
N TYR A 55 -14.63 6.55 11.16
CA TYR A 55 -14.22 7.95 11.34
C TYR A 55 -12.90 8.26 10.61
N THR A 56 -11.89 7.39 10.72
CA THR A 56 -10.64 7.54 9.96
C THR A 56 -10.88 7.55 8.45
N LYS A 57 -11.80 6.70 7.95
CA LYS A 57 -12.21 6.67 6.54
C LYS A 57 -12.95 7.94 6.13
N ALA A 58 -13.85 8.45 6.96
CA ALA A 58 -14.56 9.70 6.69
C ALA A 58 -13.60 10.90 6.62
N GLU A 59 -12.55 10.92 7.46
CA GLU A 59 -11.48 11.92 7.40
C GLU A 59 -10.73 11.91 6.06
N LEU A 60 -10.77 10.80 5.33
CA LEU A 60 -10.13 10.62 4.02
C LEU A 60 -11.03 10.93 2.84
N VAL A 61 -12.31 11.20 3.09
CA VAL A 61 -13.18 11.84 2.10
C VAL A 61 -12.70 13.27 1.82
N ASP A 62 -11.97 13.88 2.77
CA ASP A 62 -11.17 15.06 2.48
C ASP A 62 -10.15 14.74 1.37
N LYS A 63 -10.42 15.30 0.17
CA LYS A 63 -9.65 15.05 -1.05
C LYS A 63 -8.15 15.29 -0.84
N GLN A 64 -7.77 16.24 0.02
CA GLN A 64 -6.35 16.57 0.24
C GLN A 64 -5.61 15.42 0.92
N LYS A 65 -6.22 14.81 1.95
CA LYS A 65 -5.61 13.69 2.69
C LYS A 65 -5.55 12.42 1.85
N ASN A 66 -6.56 12.20 1.00
CA ASN A 66 -6.57 11.08 0.07
C ASN A 66 -5.44 11.19 -0.97
N THR A 67 -5.31 12.36 -1.62
CA THR A 67 -4.25 12.62 -2.59
C THR A 67 -2.86 12.41 -1.99
N ALA A 68 -2.62 12.88 -0.75
CA ALA A 68 -1.33 12.69 -0.09
C ALA A 68 -0.99 11.20 0.12
N MET A 69 -1.96 10.35 0.47
CA MET A 69 -1.72 8.89 0.60
C MET A 69 -1.48 8.22 -0.74
N LEU A 70 -2.17 8.65 -1.80
CA LEU A 70 -1.95 8.13 -3.15
C LEU A 70 -0.56 8.48 -3.67
N VAL A 71 -0.04 9.68 -3.38
CA VAL A 71 1.34 10.05 -3.70
C VAL A 71 2.33 9.12 -2.97
N ILE A 72 2.12 8.87 -1.67
CA ILE A 72 2.96 7.95 -0.91
C ILE A 72 2.94 6.53 -1.52
N LEU A 73 1.76 6.03 -1.87
CA LEU A 73 1.60 4.73 -2.53
C LEU A 73 2.32 4.69 -3.88
N ALA A 74 2.22 5.76 -4.69
CA ALA A 74 2.89 5.86 -5.99
C ALA A 74 4.42 5.86 -5.85
N GLU A 75 4.97 6.62 -4.90
CA GLU A 75 6.41 6.61 -4.62
C GLU A 75 6.88 5.23 -4.18
N SER A 76 6.14 4.57 -3.28
CA SER A 76 6.47 3.23 -2.81
C SER A 76 6.34 2.18 -3.92
N ALA A 77 5.34 2.30 -4.79
CA ALA A 77 5.16 1.47 -5.97
C ALA A 77 6.34 1.59 -6.94
N ALA A 78 6.84 2.82 -7.18
CA ALA A 78 8.01 3.04 -8.02
C ALA A 78 9.26 2.34 -7.46
N VAL A 79 9.53 2.49 -6.15
CA VAL A 79 10.67 1.83 -5.49
C VAL A 79 10.60 0.30 -5.60
N VAL A 80 9.43 -0.30 -5.34
CA VAL A 80 9.25 -1.76 -5.43
C VAL A 80 9.33 -2.25 -6.87
N SER A 81 8.88 -1.44 -7.83
CA SER A 81 8.93 -1.79 -9.26
C SER A 81 10.33 -1.72 -9.83
N GLU A 82 11.16 -0.78 -9.35
CA GLU A 82 12.57 -0.63 -9.73
C GLU A 82 13.46 -1.70 -9.08
N SER A 83 13.18 -2.08 -7.84
CA SER A 83 13.96 -3.08 -7.09
C SER A 83 13.04 -4.07 -6.36
N PRO A 84 12.45 -5.04 -7.08
CA PRO A 84 11.59 -6.05 -6.48
C PRO A 84 12.39 -6.99 -5.57
N SER A 85 11.76 -7.38 -4.46
CA SER A 85 12.32 -8.37 -3.53
C SER A 85 12.50 -9.74 -4.19
N ASP A 86 13.39 -10.57 -3.64
CA ASP A 86 13.70 -11.90 -4.20
C ASP A 86 12.50 -12.88 -4.14
N LEU A 87 11.49 -12.54 -3.34
CA LEU A 87 10.24 -13.28 -3.24
C LEU A 87 9.20 -12.84 -4.29
N CYS A 88 9.52 -11.86 -5.14
CA CYS A 88 8.67 -11.40 -6.23
C CYS A 88 8.51 -12.48 -7.31
N GLN A 89 7.27 -12.74 -7.73
CA GLN A 89 6.94 -13.78 -8.71
C GLN A 89 7.62 -13.56 -10.08
N THR A 90 7.57 -12.34 -10.62
CA THR A 90 8.18 -12.04 -11.93
C THR A 90 9.70 -12.20 -11.91
N LYS A 91 10.35 -11.79 -10.81
CA LYS A 91 11.79 -11.95 -10.63
C LYS A 91 12.18 -13.43 -10.50
N GLN A 92 11.36 -14.24 -9.85
CA GLN A 92 11.57 -15.69 -9.78
C GLN A 92 11.44 -16.34 -11.16
N GLU A 93 10.43 -15.98 -11.94
CA GLU A 93 10.22 -16.48 -13.29
C GLU A 93 11.40 -16.18 -14.23
N GLU A 94 11.99 -14.97 -14.14
CA GLU A 94 13.20 -14.60 -14.90
C GLU A 94 14.43 -15.43 -14.53
N VAL A 95 14.53 -15.90 -13.28
CA VAL A 95 15.64 -16.75 -12.81
C VAL A 95 15.51 -18.19 -13.28
N PHE A 96 14.30 -18.71 -13.53
CA PHE A 96 14.10 -20.07 -14.04
C PHE A 96 14.28 -20.21 -15.57
N ILE A 97 14.35 -19.09 -16.30
CA ILE A 97 14.51 -19.05 -17.76
C ILE A 97 15.99 -18.84 -18.18
N ASN A 98 16.86 -18.43 -17.25
CA ASN A 98 18.31 -18.26 -17.46
C ASN A 98 19.14 -19.37 -16.79
#